data_AF-A0A0F8XN45-F1
#
_entry.id   AF-A0A0F8XN45-F1
#
_cell.length_a   1.000
_cell.length_b   1.000
_cell.length_c   1.000
_cell.angle_alpha   90.00
_cell.angle_beta   90.00
_cell.angle_gamma   90.00
#
_symmetry.space_group_name_H-M   'P 1'
#
loop_
_entity.id
_entity.type
_entity.pdbx_description
1 polymer ?
#
loop_
_entity_poly.entity_id
_entity_poly.type
_entity_poly.pdbx_seq_one_letter_code
_entity_poly.pdbx_strand_id
1 'polypeptide(L)'
;MLTYERIPKNHLALFAVSNGRDRFNHSHIELTGIAKNLDIEVVPLLYKGRVDSPEELLELLEKDSILGGVSVEGIVAKNFDRPFLLGGQPIPLMAGKFVSEKFKEVHREQWGKKFSTKGKWETFLESFKTEARWHKAVQHLKEAGELENAPRDIGKLIKEIQSDISDEEKEDIKEFLWKEFGGQLLRHSTRGFAEWYKEELMKNSFKPAS
;
A
#
# COMPACT_ATOMS: atom_id res chain seq x y z
N MET A 1 -18.31 6.34 8.61
CA MET A 1 -17.58 5.22 9.25
C MET A 1 -17.86 4.00 8.39
N LEU A 2 -16.83 3.32 7.88
CA LEU A 2 -17.04 2.04 7.21
C LEU A 2 -17.36 1.01 8.30
N THR A 3 -18.47 0.32 8.15
CA THR A 3 -18.91 -0.67 9.13
C THR A 3 -19.29 -1.91 8.35
N TYR A 4 -18.46 -2.94 8.49
CA TYR A 4 -18.75 -4.25 7.94
C TYR A 4 -19.81 -4.94 8.77
N GLU A 5 -20.65 -5.75 8.14
CA GLU A 5 -21.73 -6.48 8.82
C GLU A 5 -21.23 -7.69 9.58
N ARG A 6 -20.10 -8.25 9.15
CA ARG A 6 -19.54 -9.46 9.76
C ARG A 6 -18.02 -9.55 9.63
N ILE A 7 -17.48 -10.54 10.32
CA ILE A 7 -16.09 -10.97 10.24
C ILE A 7 -15.98 -12.30 9.49
N PRO A 8 -14.83 -12.61 8.85
CA PRO A 8 -14.60 -13.92 8.27
C PRO A 8 -14.63 -15.03 9.32
N LYS A 9 -14.97 -16.25 8.90
CA LYS A 9 -14.85 -17.46 9.72
C LYS A 9 -13.44 -17.57 10.31
N ASN A 10 -13.38 -17.81 11.62
CA ASN A 10 -12.14 -17.87 12.38
C ASN A 10 -11.24 -16.62 12.21
N HIS A 11 -11.82 -15.48 11.83
CA HIS A 11 -11.14 -14.19 11.64
C HIS A 11 -10.06 -14.19 10.55
N LEU A 12 -10.06 -15.19 9.66
CA LEU A 12 -9.05 -15.38 8.63
C LEU A 12 -9.71 -15.55 7.26
N ALA A 13 -9.08 -14.95 6.24
CA ALA A 13 -9.49 -15.07 4.85
C ALA A 13 -8.28 -15.48 4.00
N LEU A 14 -8.36 -16.66 3.39
CA LEU A 14 -7.34 -17.21 2.51
C LEU A 14 -7.40 -16.52 1.15
N PHE A 15 -6.27 -15.98 0.70
CA PHE A 15 -6.15 -15.33 -0.61
C PHE A 15 -5.14 -15.98 -1.54
N ALA A 16 -4.20 -16.77 -1.02
CA ALA A 16 -3.20 -17.49 -1.77
C ALA A 16 -2.58 -18.60 -0.91
N VAL A 17 -2.00 -19.62 -1.55
CA VAL A 17 -1.20 -20.67 -0.91
C VAL A 17 0.05 -20.87 -1.73
N SER A 18 1.21 -20.92 -1.08
CA SER A 18 2.51 -21.21 -1.69
C SER A 18 3.03 -22.56 -1.23
N ASN A 19 3.76 -23.26 -2.09
CA ASN A 19 4.50 -24.47 -1.72
C ASN A 19 5.81 -24.18 -0.95
N GLY A 20 6.10 -22.91 -0.68
CA GLY A 20 7.32 -22.47 0.03
C GLY A 20 8.60 -22.50 -0.80
N ARG A 21 8.51 -22.76 -2.11
CA ARG A 21 9.66 -22.77 -3.03
C ARG A 21 9.51 -21.75 -4.14
N ASP A 22 8.55 -21.98 -5.02
CA ASP A 22 8.53 -21.33 -6.34
C ASP A 22 7.14 -21.22 -6.96
N ARG A 23 6.08 -21.71 -6.29
CA ARG A 23 4.75 -21.75 -6.89
C ARG A 23 3.65 -21.37 -5.92
N PHE A 24 2.71 -20.60 -6.44
CA PHE A 24 1.41 -20.37 -5.83
C PHE A 24 0.34 -21.24 -6.48
N ASN A 25 -0.66 -21.66 -5.70
CA ASN A 25 -1.85 -22.31 -6.23
C ASN A 25 -2.64 -21.32 -7.08
N HIS A 26 -2.85 -21.66 -8.35
CA HIS A 26 -3.52 -20.81 -9.34
C HIS A 26 -5.05 -21.06 -9.40
N SER A 27 -5.52 -22.16 -8.83
CA SER A 27 -6.92 -22.57 -8.88
C SER A 27 -7.69 -22.07 -7.66
N HIS A 28 -8.70 -21.24 -7.88
CA HIS A 28 -9.60 -20.80 -6.82
C HIS A 28 -10.39 -21.98 -6.20
N ILE A 29 -10.64 -23.04 -6.97
CA ILE A 29 -11.26 -24.28 -6.47
C ILE A 29 -10.35 -24.97 -5.45
N GLU A 30 -9.04 -25.06 -5.75
CA GLU A 30 -8.07 -25.64 -4.81
C GLU A 30 -7.94 -24.79 -3.55
N LEU A 31 -7.90 -23.47 -3.67
CA LEU A 31 -7.89 -22.55 -2.52
C LEU A 31 -9.13 -22.77 -1.65
N THR A 32 -10.30 -22.97 -2.26
CA THR A 32 -11.54 -23.27 -1.52
C THR A 32 -11.44 -24.58 -0.75
N GLY A 33 -10.86 -25.62 -1.37
CA GLY A 33 -10.62 -26.90 -0.69
C GLY A 33 -9.68 -26.79 0.50
N ILE A 34 -8.60 -26.01 0.35
CA ILE A 34 -7.63 -25.76 1.43
C ILE A 34 -8.27 -24.94 2.55
N ALA A 35 -8.99 -23.86 2.22
CA ALA A 35 -9.69 -23.04 3.19
C ALA A 35 -10.68 -23.87 4.03
N LYS A 36 -11.41 -24.80 3.38
CA LYS A 36 -12.28 -25.75 4.07
C LYS A 36 -11.52 -26.64 5.04
N ASN A 37 -10.36 -27.17 4.66
CA ASN A 37 -9.54 -28.02 5.53
C ASN A 37 -8.95 -27.25 6.71
N LEU A 38 -8.64 -25.97 6.53
CA LEU A 38 -8.14 -25.06 7.58
C LEU A 38 -9.27 -24.43 8.41
N ASP A 39 -10.53 -24.73 8.09
CA ASP A 39 -11.71 -24.14 8.71
C ASP A 39 -11.81 -22.61 8.60
N ILE A 40 -11.23 -22.00 7.55
CA ILE A 40 -11.24 -20.56 7.30
C ILE A 40 -12.04 -20.23 6.02
N GLU A 41 -12.28 -18.95 5.77
CA GLU A 41 -12.91 -18.50 4.52
C GLU A 41 -11.88 -18.25 3.41
N VAL A 42 -12.33 -18.24 2.16
CA VAL A 42 -11.52 -17.84 1.00
C VAL A 42 -12.06 -16.53 0.45
N VAL A 43 -11.17 -15.60 0.08
CA VAL A 43 -11.58 -14.35 -0.58
C VAL A 43 -12.23 -14.66 -1.94
N PRO A 44 -13.32 -14.00 -2.32
CA PRO A 44 -14.06 -14.37 -3.52
C PRO A 44 -13.27 -14.07 -4.79
N LEU A 45 -13.35 -14.97 -5.78
CA LEU A 45 -12.90 -14.68 -7.14
C LEU A 45 -13.92 -13.79 -7.83
N LEU A 46 -13.61 -12.51 -7.98
CA LEU A 46 -14.53 -11.55 -8.61
C LEU A 46 -14.62 -11.73 -10.13
N TYR A 47 -13.52 -12.10 -10.79
CA TYR A 47 -13.44 -12.28 -12.23
C TYR A 47 -12.20 -13.11 -12.61
N LYS A 48 -12.29 -13.86 -13.71
CA LYS A 48 -11.16 -14.58 -14.32
C LYS A 48 -11.19 -14.36 -15.82
N GLY A 49 -10.17 -13.69 -16.33
CA GLY A 49 -10.05 -13.37 -17.74
C GLY A 49 -9.22 -12.13 -17.96
N ARG A 50 -9.28 -11.62 -19.18
CA ARG A 50 -8.71 -10.32 -19.55
C ARG A 50 -9.73 -9.22 -19.21
N VAL A 51 -9.23 -8.12 -18.67
CA VAL A 51 -9.97 -6.87 -18.49
C VAL A 51 -9.49 -5.94 -19.59
N ASP A 52 -10.39 -5.48 -20.45
CA ASP A 52 -10.04 -4.74 -21.66
C ASP A 52 -10.32 -3.23 -21.53
N SER A 53 -11.02 -2.80 -20.48
CA SER A 53 -11.30 -1.39 -20.23
C SER A 53 -11.22 -1.01 -18.74
N PRO A 54 -10.99 0.28 -18.43
CA PRO A 54 -11.10 0.80 -17.07
C PRO A 54 -12.49 0.62 -16.46
N GLU A 55 -13.56 0.68 -17.26
CA GLU A 55 -14.93 0.55 -16.80
C GLU A 55 -15.21 -0.85 -16.23
N GLU A 56 -14.75 -1.90 -16.91
CA GLU A 56 -14.81 -3.28 -16.42
C GLU A 56 -14.10 -3.44 -15.07
N LEU A 57 -12.98 -2.73 -14.87
CA LEU A 57 -12.24 -2.74 -13.60
C LEU A 57 -13.04 -2.07 -12.47
N LEU A 58 -13.68 -0.93 -12.77
CA LEU A 58 -14.48 -0.17 -11.81
C LEU A 58 -15.76 -0.94 -11.41
N GLU A 59 -16.40 -1.65 -12.33
CA GLU A 59 -17.55 -2.50 -12.03
C GLU A 59 -17.23 -3.60 -11.01
N LEU A 60 -15.99 -4.10 -10.97
CA LEU A 60 -15.57 -5.07 -9.96
C LEU A 60 -15.51 -4.49 -8.55
N LEU A 61 -15.32 -3.18 -8.40
CA LEU A 61 -15.28 -2.50 -7.10
C LEU A 61 -16.68 -2.28 -6.53
N GLU A 62 -17.70 -2.20 -7.39
CA GLU A 62 -19.10 -2.02 -6.95
C GLU A 62 -19.72 -3.30 -6.38
N LYS A 63 -19.03 -4.45 -6.47
CA LYS A 63 -19.49 -5.71 -5.87
C LYS A 63 -19.53 -5.61 -4.34
N ASP A 64 -20.40 -6.40 -3.73
CA ASP A 64 -20.48 -6.46 -2.28
C ASP A 64 -19.21 -7.07 -1.67
N SER A 65 -18.73 -6.48 -0.58
CA SER A 65 -17.65 -7.04 0.23
C SER A 65 -18.09 -8.37 0.82
N ILE A 66 -17.16 -9.33 0.91
CA ILE A 66 -17.37 -10.60 1.65
C ILE A 66 -17.70 -10.38 3.13
N LEU A 67 -17.36 -9.21 3.66
CA LEU A 67 -17.65 -8.78 5.03
C LEU A 67 -19.02 -8.12 5.19
N GLY A 68 -19.76 -7.91 4.09
CA GLY A 68 -21.10 -7.34 4.06
C GLY A 68 -21.16 -5.83 4.36
N GLY A 69 -22.32 -5.23 4.07
CA GLY A 69 -22.67 -3.84 4.39
C GLY A 69 -22.07 -2.75 3.49
N VAL A 70 -21.03 -3.05 2.72
CA VAL A 70 -20.33 -2.09 1.85
C VAL A 70 -19.77 -2.76 0.60
N SER A 71 -19.53 -1.97 -0.45
CA SER A 71 -18.82 -2.41 -1.66
C SER A 71 -17.35 -2.74 -1.39
N VAL A 72 -16.70 -3.47 -2.30
CA VAL A 72 -15.30 -3.87 -2.15
C VAL A 72 -14.37 -2.65 -2.07
N GLU A 73 -13.49 -2.64 -1.08
CA GLU A 73 -12.47 -1.59 -0.88
C GLU A 73 -11.53 -1.45 -2.08
N GLY A 74 -11.09 -2.60 -2.59
CA GLY A 74 -10.09 -2.72 -3.63
C GLY A 74 -9.99 -4.15 -4.14
N ILE A 75 -9.32 -4.31 -5.27
CA ILE A 75 -9.11 -5.59 -5.94
C ILE A 75 -7.63 -5.88 -6.10
N VAL A 76 -7.29 -7.17 -6.10
CA VAL A 76 -5.94 -7.64 -6.40
C VAL A 76 -6.00 -8.51 -7.65
N ALA A 77 -5.37 -8.06 -8.72
CA ALA A 77 -5.18 -8.83 -9.93
C ALA A 77 -3.93 -9.70 -9.79
N LYS A 78 -4.04 -11.00 -10.09
CA LYS A 78 -2.95 -11.99 -9.94
C LYS A 78 -2.72 -12.68 -11.27
N ASN A 79 -1.50 -12.58 -11.79
CA ASN A 79 -1.05 -13.30 -12.97
C ASN A 79 -0.01 -14.34 -12.55
N PHE A 80 -0.47 -15.58 -12.42
CA PHE A 80 0.34 -16.73 -12.02
C PHE A 80 1.30 -17.21 -13.12
N ASP A 81 1.06 -16.82 -14.38
CA ASP A 81 1.85 -17.26 -15.53
C ASP A 81 3.02 -16.31 -15.83
N ARG A 82 3.14 -15.21 -15.08
CA ARG A 82 4.14 -14.16 -15.32
C ARG A 82 5.02 -13.90 -14.10
N PRO A 83 5.97 -14.79 -13.78
CA PRO A 83 6.99 -14.49 -12.79
C PRO A 83 7.86 -13.31 -13.26
N PHE A 84 8.42 -12.56 -12.32
CA PHE A 84 9.28 -11.42 -12.64
C PHE A 84 10.44 -11.30 -11.65
N LEU A 85 11.47 -10.55 -12.04
CA LEU A 85 12.59 -10.22 -11.15
C LEU A 85 12.31 -8.89 -10.46
N LEU A 86 12.34 -8.88 -9.14
CA LEU A 86 12.30 -7.66 -8.33
C LEU A 86 13.63 -7.54 -7.60
N GLY A 87 14.44 -6.53 -7.95
CA GLY A 87 15.76 -6.34 -7.34
C GLY A 87 16.71 -7.54 -7.52
N GLY A 88 16.55 -8.32 -8.60
CA GLY A 88 17.33 -9.54 -8.85
C GLY A 88 16.79 -10.80 -8.16
N GLN A 89 15.75 -10.70 -7.32
CA GLN A 89 15.08 -11.86 -6.74
C GLN A 89 13.90 -12.32 -7.62
N PRO A 90 13.75 -13.63 -7.86
CA PRO A 90 12.61 -14.18 -8.59
C PRO A 90 11.35 -14.14 -7.74
N ILE A 91 10.35 -13.40 -8.21
CA ILE A 91 9.01 -13.38 -7.63
C ILE A 91 8.11 -14.30 -8.50
N PRO A 92 7.57 -15.38 -7.93
CA PRO A 92 6.84 -16.40 -8.69
C PRO A 92 5.39 -15.99 -9.03
N LEU A 93 4.97 -14.76 -8.68
CA LEU A 93 3.63 -14.25 -8.91
C LEU A 93 3.69 -12.75 -9.20
N MET A 94 3.22 -12.34 -10.39
CA MET A 94 2.93 -10.93 -10.64
C MET A 94 1.54 -10.60 -10.09
N ALA A 95 1.49 -9.61 -9.21
CA ALA A 95 0.23 -9.11 -8.67
C ALA A 95 0.21 -7.58 -8.67
N GLY A 96 -0.97 -7.01 -8.89
CA GLY A 96 -1.23 -5.59 -8.76
C GLY A 96 -2.48 -5.36 -7.90
N LYS A 97 -2.44 -4.35 -7.02
CA LYS A 97 -3.59 -3.92 -6.22
C LYS A 97 -4.16 -2.62 -6.76
N PHE A 98 -5.49 -2.50 -6.79
CA PHE A 98 -6.19 -1.26 -7.07
C PHE A 98 -7.21 -1.01 -5.96
N VAL A 99 -7.12 0.13 -5.28
CA VAL A 99 -8.01 0.51 -4.17
C VAL A 99 -8.87 1.68 -4.61
N SER A 100 -10.17 1.62 -4.36
CA SER A 100 -11.13 2.64 -4.77
C SER A 100 -10.83 4.01 -4.15
N GLU A 101 -11.02 5.09 -4.91
CA GLU A 101 -10.79 6.45 -4.42
C GLU A 101 -11.73 6.80 -3.26
N LYS A 102 -12.99 6.35 -3.33
CA LYS A 102 -13.97 6.52 -2.25
C LYS A 102 -13.46 5.93 -0.92
N PHE A 103 -12.78 4.79 -0.95
CA PHE A 103 -12.19 4.21 0.25
C PHE A 103 -11.00 5.03 0.76
N LYS A 104 -10.10 5.45 -0.14
CA LYS A 104 -8.98 6.35 0.20
C LYS A 104 -9.47 7.67 0.78
N GLU A 105 -10.56 8.23 0.28
CA GLU A 105 -11.19 9.45 0.76
C GLU A 105 -11.86 9.29 2.13
N VAL A 106 -12.61 8.21 2.36
CA VAL A 106 -13.23 7.94 3.69
C VAL A 106 -12.15 7.79 4.76
N HIS A 107 -11.01 7.18 4.43
CA HIS A 107 -9.84 7.15 5.32
C HIS A 107 -9.24 8.54 5.53
N ARG A 108 -9.11 9.37 4.47
CA ARG A 108 -8.59 10.75 4.56
C ARG A 108 -9.52 11.72 5.34
N GLU A 109 -10.84 11.63 5.18
CA GLU A 109 -11.80 12.53 5.83
C GLU A 109 -12.00 12.26 7.33
N GLN A 110 -12.05 10.98 7.74
CA GLN A 110 -12.11 10.62 9.17
C GLN A 110 -10.87 11.12 9.92
N TRP A 111 -9.77 11.25 9.21
CA TRP A 111 -8.49 11.70 9.72
C TRP A 111 -8.48 13.21 10.02
N GLY A 112 -9.04 14.04 9.12
CA GLY A 112 -9.19 15.48 9.33
C GLY A 112 -10.09 15.85 10.52
N LYS A 113 -11.08 15.00 10.86
CA LYS A 113 -11.99 15.23 11.99
C LYS A 113 -11.43 14.81 13.36
N LYS A 114 -10.50 13.85 13.44
CA LYS A 114 -9.94 13.35 14.71
C LYS A 114 -8.79 14.20 15.28
N PHE A 115 -8.17 15.07 14.48
CA PHE A 115 -6.91 15.74 14.86
C PHE A 115 -6.93 17.26 14.66
N SER A 116 -8.07 17.93 14.88
CA SER A 116 -8.24 19.37 14.62
C SER A 116 -7.31 20.31 15.42
N THR A 117 -6.55 19.80 16.39
CA THR A 117 -5.61 20.57 17.23
C THR A 117 -4.13 20.34 16.88
N LYS A 118 -3.80 19.30 16.10
CA LYS A 118 -2.42 18.97 15.69
C LYS A 118 -2.18 19.44 14.25
N GLY A 119 -0.94 19.80 13.90
CA GLY A 119 -0.58 20.13 12.52
C GLY A 119 -0.73 18.92 11.58
N LYS A 120 -0.82 19.18 10.28
CA LYS A 120 -0.98 18.12 9.26
C LYS A 120 0.16 17.10 9.30
N TRP A 121 1.37 17.55 9.60
CA TRP A 121 2.55 16.69 9.71
C TRP A 121 2.49 15.76 10.92
N GLU A 122 2.15 16.28 12.10
CA GLU A 122 2.03 15.46 13.31
C GLU A 122 0.90 14.45 13.15
N THR A 123 -0.19 14.85 12.50
CA THR A 123 -1.29 13.94 12.17
C THR A 123 -0.79 12.81 11.26
N PHE A 124 0.03 13.14 10.25
CA PHE A 124 0.66 12.19 9.32
C PHE A 124 1.54 11.16 10.00
N LEU A 125 2.35 11.58 10.96
CA LEU A 125 3.17 10.63 11.71
C LEU A 125 2.32 9.66 12.54
N GLU A 126 1.24 10.15 13.16
CA GLU A 126 0.40 9.31 14.03
C GLU A 126 -0.44 8.29 13.26
N SER A 127 -0.70 8.47 11.95
CA SER A 127 -1.41 7.44 11.18
C SER A 127 -0.66 6.12 11.09
N PHE A 128 0.66 6.15 11.20
CA PHE A 128 1.49 4.94 11.15
C PHE A 128 1.61 4.25 12.51
N LYS A 129 1.15 4.90 13.59
CA LYS A 129 1.24 4.41 14.96
C LYS A 129 -0.02 3.64 15.34
N THR A 130 -0.17 2.43 14.78
CA THR A 130 -1.34 1.58 15.03
C THR A 130 -0.98 0.28 15.72
N GLU A 131 -1.85 -0.19 16.64
CA GLU A 131 -1.69 -1.49 17.30
C GLU A 131 -1.72 -2.64 16.30
N ALA A 132 -2.53 -2.54 15.23
CA ALA A 132 -2.56 -3.54 14.17
C ALA A 132 -1.18 -3.75 13.53
N ARG A 133 -0.44 -2.68 13.28
CA ARG A 133 0.94 -2.76 12.76
C ARG A 133 1.88 -3.43 13.75
N TRP A 134 1.74 -3.14 15.04
CA TRP A 134 2.55 -3.80 16.07
C TRP A 134 2.23 -5.29 16.19
N HIS A 135 0.95 -5.65 16.15
CA HIS A 135 0.51 -7.05 16.14
C HIS A 135 1.03 -7.81 14.92
N LYS A 136 1.02 -7.18 13.74
CA LYS A 136 1.60 -7.74 12.51
C LYS A 136 3.09 -8.05 12.68
N ALA A 137 3.87 -7.11 13.21
CA ALA A 137 5.30 -7.33 13.46
C ALA A 137 5.57 -8.45 14.48
N VAL A 138 4.78 -8.51 15.57
CA VAL A 138 4.86 -9.60 16.56
C VAL A 138 4.52 -10.93 15.90
N GLN A 139 3.46 -10.99 15.12
CA GLN A 139 3.03 -12.21 14.44
C GLN A 139 4.11 -12.69 13.46
N HIS A 140 4.65 -11.80 12.63
CA HIS A 140 5.66 -12.15 11.64
C HIS A 140 6.93 -12.72 12.29
N LEU A 141 7.49 -12.04 13.30
CA LEU A 141 8.68 -12.55 13.99
C LEU A 141 8.41 -13.82 14.80
N LYS A 142 7.17 -14.02 15.28
CA LYS A 142 6.75 -15.27 15.94
C LYS A 142 6.75 -16.43 14.96
N GLU A 143 6.15 -16.24 13.78
CA GLU A 143 6.07 -17.24 12.72
C GLU A 143 7.45 -17.58 12.14
N ALA A 144 8.35 -16.59 12.10
CA ALA A 144 9.75 -16.79 11.73
C ALA A 144 10.59 -17.50 12.82
N GLY A 145 10.04 -17.71 14.02
CA GLY A 145 10.77 -18.30 15.15
C GLY A 145 11.84 -17.38 15.74
N GLU A 146 11.76 -16.08 15.48
CA GLU A 146 12.76 -15.09 15.89
C GLU A 146 12.45 -14.39 17.22
N LEU A 147 11.23 -14.57 17.75
CA LEU A 147 10.84 -14.05 19.06
C LEU A 147 11.23 -14.98 20.20
N GLU A 148 11.93 -14.41 21.17
CA GLU A 148 12.32 -15.09 22.41
C GLU A 148 11.32 -14.82 23.55
N ASN A 149 10.28 -14.02 23.28
CA ASN A 149 9.28 -13.52 24.22
C ASN A 149 9.90 -12.80 25.43
N ALA A 150 10.93 -11.99 25.17
CA ALA A 150 11.68 -11.25 26.18
C ALA A 150 11.87 -9.78 25.77
N PRO A 151 12.13 -8.86 26.72
CA PRO A 151 12.34 -7.44 26.41
C PRO A 151 13.42 -7.15 25.35
N ARG A 152 14.40 -8.05 25.17
CA ARG A 152 15.41 -7.96 24.11
C ARG A 152 14.84 -8.03 22.68
N ASP A 153 13.63 -8.55 22.51
CA ASP A 153 12.97 -8.62 21.20
C ASP A 153 12.49 -7.25 20.70
N ILE A 154 12.37 -6.24 21.58
CA ILE A 154 11.89 -4.89 21.22
C ILE A 154 12.70 -4.31 20.06
N GLY A 155 14.02 -4.51 20.04
CA GLY A 155 14.87 -4.04 18.95
C GLY A 155 14.55 -4.68 17.60
N LYS A 156 14.22 -5.98 17.58
CA LYS A 156 13.80 -6.70 16.37
C LYS A 156 12.43 -6.22 15.91
N LEU A 157 11.48 -6.08 16.84
CA LEU A 157 10.13 -5.60 16.56
C LEU A 157 10.11 -4.18 15.99
N ILE A 158 10.95 -3.27 16.50
CA ILE A 158 11.08 -1.92 15.95
C ILE A 158 11.57 -1.97 14.49
N LYS A 159 12.59 -2.78 14.21
CA LYS A 159 13.11 -2.94 12.84
C LYS A 159 12.05 -3.51 11.90
N GLU A 160 11.32 -4.52 12.36
CA GLU A 160 10.23 -5.13 11.60
C GLU A 160 9.14 -4.12 11.25
N ILE A 161 8.71 -3.31 12.23
CA ILE A 161 7.75 -2.23 11.99
C ILE A 161 8.29 -1.23 10.97
N GLN A 162 9.56 -0.83 11.07
CA GLN A 162 10.17 0.13 10.13
C GLN A 162 10.29 -0.42 8.70
N SER A 163 10.62 -1.71 8.56
CA SER A 163 10.62 -2.40 7.27
C SER A 163 9.22 -2.45 6.66
N ASP A 164 8.20 -2.84 7.44
CA ASP A 164 6.80 -2.83 7.02
C ASP A 164 6.36 -1.47 6.45
N ILE A 165 6.70 -0.36 7.15
CA ILE A 165 6.41 0.99 6.64
C ILE A 165 7.15 1.26 5.33
N SER A 166 8.44 0.92 5.29
CA SER A 166 9.32 1.25 4.17
C SER A 166 8.98 0.46 2.90
N ASP A 167 8.43 -0.74 3.06
CA ASP A 167 8.09 -1.63 1.96
C ASP A 167 6.66 -1.39 1.46
N GLU A 168 5.70 -1.12 2.36
CA GLU A 168 4.28 -0.99 1.99
C GLU A 168 3.83 0.46 1.74
N GLU A 169 4.39 1.44 2.45
CA GLU A 169 3.85 2.82 2.53
C GLU A 169 4.73 3.87 1.84
N LYS A 170 5.89 3.49 1.31
CA LYS A 170 6.91 4.43 0.84
C LYS A 170 6.42 5.37 -0.26
N GLU A 171 5.64 4.87 -1.22
CA GLU A 171 5.12 5.71 -2.29
C GLU A 171 4.06 6.69 -1.78
N ASP A 172 3.17 6.25 -0.89
CA ASP A 172 2.16 7.10 -0.26
C ASP A 172 2.82 8.21 0.58
N ILE A 173 3.91 7.87 1.29
CA ILE A 173 4.73 8.84 2.03
C ILE A 173 5.37 9.87 1.08
N LYS A 174 5.96 9.43 -0.04
CA LYS A 174 6.55 10.35 -1.03
C LYS A 174 5.50 11.28 -1.61
N GLU A 175 4.33 10.75 -1.96
CA GLU A 175 3.23 11.53 -2.51
C GLU A 175 2.78 12.61 -1.51
N PHE A 176 2.60 12.23 -0.24
CA PHE A 176 2.25 13.18 0.81
C PHE A 176 3.31 14.28 0.96
N LEU A 177 4.60 13.90 1.06
CA LEU A 177 5.70 14.87 1.22
C LEU A 177 5.79 15.82 0.03
N TRP A 178 5.63 15.31 -1.19
CA TRP A 178 5.63 16.13 -2.39
C TRP A 178 4.46 17.11 -2.40
N LYS A 179 3.26 16.65 -2.03
CA LYS A 179 2.06 17.49 -1.97
C LYS A 179 2.19 18.61 -0.94
N GLU A 180 2.73 18.31 0.25
CA GLU A 180 2.83 19.29 1.34
C GLU A 180 4.00 20.27 1.13
N PHE A 181 5.17 19.78 0.69
CA PHE A 181 6.40 20.59 0.66
C PHE A 181 6.90 20.95 -0.76
N GLY A 182 6.47 20.22 -1.80
CA GLY A 182 6.97 20.40 -3.17
C GLY A 182 6.72 21.80 -3.71
N GLY A 183 5.55 22.38 -3.45
CA GLY A 183 5.25 23.75 -3.86
C GLY A 183 6.19 24.79 -3.22
N GLN A 184 6.56 24.61 -1.95
CA GLN A 184 7.53 25.47 -1.28
C GLN A 184 8.92 25.33 -1.89
N LEU A 185 9.36 24.08 -2.10
CA LEU A 185 10.64 23.76 -2.74
C LEU A 185 10.78 24.46 -4.09
N LEU A 186 9.78 24.30 -4.97
CA LEU A 186 9.78 24.87 -6.32
C LEU A 186 9.84 26.41 -6.31
N ARG A 187 9.08 27.06 -5.41
CA ARG A 187 9.13 28.52 -5.28
C ARG A 187 10.48 29.01 -4.78
N HIS A 188 11.09 28.30 -3.85
CA HIS A 188 12.41 28.65 -3.34
C HIS A 188 13.50 28.44 -4.40
N SER A 189 13.42 27.38 -5.21
CA SER A 189 14.43 27.11 -6.25
C SER A 189 14.51 28.17 -7.34
N THR A 190 13.40 28.88 -7.60
CA THR A 190 13.35 29.93 -8.64
C THR A 190 13.54 31.35 -8.11
N ARG A 191 13.77 31.52 -6.80
CA ARG A 191 13.91 32.84 -6.20
C ARG A 191 15.23 33.49 -6.64
N GLY A 192 15.16 34.71 -7.17
CA GLY A 192 16.33 35.45 -7.68
C GLY A 192 16.79 35.00 -9.09
N PHE A 193 16.14 34.00 -9.68
CA PHE A 193 16.48 33.52 -11.01
C PHE A 193 16.25 34.60 -12.08
N ALA A 194 15.19 35.40 -11.95
CA ALA A 194 14.87 36.44 -12.92
C ALA A 194 15.94 37.53 -12.98
N GLU A 195 16.45 37.96 -11.83
CA GLU A 195 17.53 38.93 -11.71
C GLU A 195 18.82 38.36 -12.29
N TRP A 196 19.20 37.15 -11.86
CA TRP A 196 20.38 36.46 -12.37
C TRP A 196 20.34 36.31 -13.90
N TYR A 197 19.19 35.92 -14.47
CA TYR A 197 19.08 35.71 -15.90
C TYR A 197 19.16 37.03 -16.69
N LYS A 198 18.64 38.13 -16.15
CA LYS A 198 18.84 39.47 -16.74
C LYS A 198 20.31 39.86 -16.77
N GLU A 199 21.07 39.56 -15.71
CA GLU A 199 22.51 39.80 -15.68
C GLU A 199 23.24 38.97 -16.74
N GLU A 200 22.89 37.71 -16.93
CA GLU A 200 23.48 36.88 -17.98
C GLU A 200 23.14 37.36 -19.40
N LEU A 201 21.91 37.80 -19.65
CA LEU A 201 21.53 38.39 -20.93
C LEU A 201 22.34 39.67 -21.22
N MET A 202 22.55 40.52 -20.21
CA MET A 202 23.40 41.70 -20.33
C MET A 202 24.84 41.32 -20.67
N LYS A 203 25.45 40.39 -19.93
CA LYS A 203 26.83 39.92 -20.19
C LYS A 203 26.99 39.37 -21.61
N ASN A 204 26.02 38.59 -22.08
CA ASN A 204 26.06 38.01 -23.42
C ASN A 204 25.88 39.06 -24.53
N SER A 205 25.19 40.18 -24.25
CA SER A 205 25.02 41.28 -25.22
C SER A 205 26.32 42.05 -25.50
N PHE A 206 27.35 41.89 -24.66
CA PHE A 206 28.66 42.53 -24.83
C PHE A 206 29.76 41.56 -25.31
N LYS A 207 29.43 40.29 -25.61
CA LYS A 207 30.39 39.37 -26.23
C LYS A 207 30.50 39.69 -27.73
N PRO A 208 31.73 39.90 -28.27
CA PRO A 208 31.90 40.12 -29.70
C PRO A 208 31.44 38.89 -30.49
N ALA A 209 30.76 39.11 -31.61
CA ALA A 209 30.36 38.05 -32.52
C ALA A 209 31.60 37.25 -32.96
N SER A 210 31.53 35.93 -32.83
CA SER A 210 32.54 35.00 -33.37
C SER A 210 32.37 34.88 -34.88
#